data_AF-A0A0F9AU89-F1
#
_entry.id   AF-A0A0F9AU89-F1
#
_cell.length_a   1.000
_cell.length_b   1.000
_cell.length_c   1.000
_cell.angle_alpha   90.00
_cell.angle_beta   90.00
_cell.angle_gamma   90.00
#
_symmetry.space_group_name_H-M   'P 1'
#
loop_
_entity.id
_entity.type
_entity.pdbx_description
1 polymer ?
#
loop_
_entity_poly.entity_id
_entity_poly.type
_entity_poly.pdbx_seq_one_letter_code
_entity_poly.pdbx_strand_id
1 'polypeptide(L)'
;MRTENDLKTTLRRIDGKGYKAYKDIKGQYDFGTYTLIIDHVQGDPFANVRGSEEWGVEPWVGALIRATDKIRRLQKFARVGKLANEAVEDSFRDLAVYAIIALVLYEEPQEVENAKQEAE
;
A
#
# COMPACT_ATOMS: atom_id res chain seq x y z
N MET A 1 -13.88 21.31 -16.49
CA MET A 1 -13.54 19.90 -16.21
C MET A 1 -12.07 19.72 -16.56
N ARG A 2 -11.24 19.05 -15.74
CA ARG A 2 -9.85 18.75 -16.14
C ARG A 2 -9.90 17.74 -17.29
N THR A 3 -8.92 17.75 -18.18
CA THR A 3 -8.83 16.84 -19.33
C THR A 3 -7.90 15.68 -19.06
N GLU A 4 -7.92 14.66 -19.92
CA GLU A 4 -6.90 13.62 -19.96
C GLU A 4 -5.46 14.19 -19.97
N ASN A 5 -5.22 15.28 -20.72
CA ASN A 5 -3.89 15.90 -20.82
C ASN A 5 -3.46 16.57 -19.50
N ASP A 6 -4.39 17.12 -18.73
CA ASP A 6 -4.11 17.68 -17.40
C ASP A 6 -3.68 16.58 -16.42
N LEU A 7 -4.32 15.40 -16.49
CA LEU A 7 -3.93 14.25 -15.69
C LEU A 7 -2.53 13.75 -16.09
N LYS A 8 -2.26 13.57 -17.39
CA LYS A 8 -0.93 13.15 -17.90
C LYS A 8 0.17 14.12 -17.48
N THR A 9 -0.08 15.42 -17.55
CA THR A 9 0.86 16.45 -17.14
C THR A 9 1.12 16.39 -15.63
N THR A 10 0.07 16.18 -14.85
CA THR A 10 0.20 16.02 -13.39
C THR A 10 1.02 14.79 -13.04
N LEU A 11 0.71 13.63 -13.64
CA LEU A 11 1.43 12.38 -13.43
C LEU A 11 2.92 12.52 -13.75
N ARG A 12 3.28 13.12 -14.89
CA ARG A 12 4.69 13.38 -15.25
C ARG A 12 5.40 14.29 -14.25
N ARG A 13 4.71 15.28 -13.69
CA ARG A 13 5.27 16.23 -12.72
C ARG A 13 5.53 15.59 -11.35
N ILE A 14 4.74 14.57 -10.98
CA ILE A 14 4.85 13.89 -9.68
C ILE A 14 5.64 12.58 -9.74
N ASP A 15 6.04 12.15 -10.94
CA ASP A 15 6.87 10.97 -11.11
C ASP A 15 8.18 11.10 -10.32
N GLY A 16 8.57 10.02 -9.65
CA GLY A 16 9.70 9.99 -8.71
C GLY A 16 9.53 10.81 -7.42
N LYS A 17 8.42 11.53 -7.22
CA LYS A 17 8.14 12.21 -5.94
C LYS A 17 7.55 11.25 -4.92
N GLY A 18 7.69 11.57 -3.63
CA GLY A 18 7.10 10.78 -2.55
C GLY A 18 5.57 10.66 -2.65
N TYR A 19 5.00 9.61 -2.07
CA TYR A 19 3.58 9.23 -2.20
C TYR A 19 2.57 10.35 -1.92
N LYS A 20 2.91 11.30 -1.03
CA LYS A 20 2.07 12.47 -0.74
C LYS A 20 1.77 13.31 -2.00
N ALA A 21 2.67 13.35 -2.98
CA ALA A 21 2.50 14.10 -4.23
C ALA A 21 1.34 13.57 -5.09
N TYR A 22 0.96 12.29 -4.95
CA TYR A 22 -0.18 11.72 -5.67
C TYR A 22 -1.51 12.34 -5.24
N LYS A 23 -1.61 13.03 -4.10
CA LYS A 23 -2.83 13.78 -3.76
C LYS A 23 -3.22 14.81 -4.83
N ASP A 24 -2.27 15.25 -5.66
CA ASP A 24 -2.48 16.19 -6.76
C ASP A 24 -3.39 15.63 -7.87
N ILE A 25 -3.49 14.30 -8.04
CA ILE A 25 -4.37 13.66 -9.04
C ILE A 25 -5.82 13.55 -8.58
N LYS A 26 -6.17 13.97 -7.36
CA LYS A 26 -7.58 14.00 -6.91
C LYS A 26 -8.40 14.94 -7.79
N GLY A 27 -9.55 14.49 -8.25
CA GLY A 27 -10.47 15.28 -9.05
C GLY A 27 -11.22 14.49 -10.12
N GLN A 28 -11.93 15.20 -10.99
CA GLN A 28 -12.68 14.64 -12.11
C GLN A 28 -12.02 15.04 -13.43
N TYR A 29 -11.85 14.07 -14.32
CA TYR A 29 -11.17 14.21 -15.60
C TYR A 29 -12.05 13.73 -16.74
N ASP A 30 -12.19 14.58 -17.75
CA ASP A 30 -12.86 14.29 -19.00
C ASP A 30 -11.94 13.54 -19.96
N PHE A 31 -12.36 12.34 -20.35
CA PHE A 31 -11.72 11.52 -21.37
C PHE A 31 -12.55 11.45 -22.67
N GLY A 32 -13.59 12.27 -22.79
CA GLY A 32 -14.50 12.35 -23.94
C GLY A 32 -15.53 11.21 -23.99
N THR A 33 -15.09 9.97 -23.80
CA THR A 33 -15.98 8.78 -23.78
C THR A 33 -16.47 8.40 -22.38
N TYR A 34 -15.75 8.86 -21.35
CA TYR A 34 -16.10 8.65 -19.95
C TYR A 34 -15.52 9.79 -19.10
N THR A 35 -16.01 9.90 -17.86
CA THR A 35 -15.42 10.76 -16.83
C THR A 35 -14.71 9.89 -15.82
N LEU A 36 -13.40 10.12 -15.62
CA LEU A 36 -12.63 9.49 -14.56
C LEU A 36 -12.77 10.32 -13.29
N ILE A 37 -13.25 9.70 -12.22
CA ILE A 37 -13.39 10.34 -10.91
C ILE A 37 -12.39 9.70 -9.95
N ILE A 38 -11.46 10.50 -9.44
CA ILE A 38 -10.47 10.09 -8.43
C ILE A 38 -10.88 10.76 -7.12
N ASP A 39 -11.73 10.08 -6.35
CA ASP A 39 -12.30 10.62 -5.11
C ASP A 39 -11.35 10.57 -3.92
N HIS A 40 -10.52 9.53 -3.87
CA HIS A 40 -9.60 9.29 -2.77
C HIS A 40 -8.21 8.91 -3.31
N VAL A 41 -7.18 9.51 -2.72
CA VAL A 41 -5.78 9.17 -2.97
C VAL A 41 -5.08 8.98 -1.64
N GLN A 42 -4.49 7.80 -1.46
CA GLN A 42 -3.70 7.50 -0.27
C GLN A 42 -2.32 8.15 -0.41
N GLY A 43 -1.94 8.97 0.58
CA GLY A 43 -0.62 9.61 0.61
C GLY A 43 0.45 8.79 1.32
N ASP A 44 0.08 7.64 1.88
CA ASP A 44 0.94 6.68 2.54
C ASP A 44 0.67 5.30 1.92
N PRO A 45 1.69 4.65 1.32
CA PRO A 45 1.51 3.33 0.71
C PRO A 45 1.19 2.23 1.73
N PHE A 46 1.48 2.44 3.02
CA PHE A 46 1.27 1.46 4.08
C PHE A 46 0.05 1.79 4.96
N ALA A 47 -0.83 2.70 4.51
CA ALA A 47 -1.98 3.15 5.28
C ALA A 47 -2.90 1.98 5.74
N ASN A 48 -2.98 0.91 4.94
CA ASN A 48 -3.80 -0.27 5.23
C ASN A 48 -3.30 -1.12 6.42
N VAL A 49 -2.04 -0.96 6.82
CA VAL A 49 -1.43 -1.64 7.96
C VAL A 49 -1.07 -0.66 9.08
N ARG A 50 -0.68 0.58 8.78
CA ARG A 50 -0.48 1.63 9.80
C ARG A 50 -1.73 1.95 10.60
N GLY A 51 -2.92 1.77 10.03
CA GLY A 51 -4.17 1.92 10.77
C GLY A 51 -4.29 1.00 12.01
N SER A 52 -3.44 -0.03 12.17
CA SER A 52 -3.40 -0.82 13.41
C SER A 52 -2.93 -0.01 14.63
N GLU A 53 -2.20 1.08 14.44
CA GLU A 53 -1.75 1.99 15.52
C GLU A 53 -2.92 2.59 16.29
N GLU A 54 -4.06 2.83 15.61
CA GLU A 54 -5.29 3.33 16.25
C GLU A 54 -5.80 2.39 17.35
N TRP A 55 -5.37 1.12 17.32
CA TRP A 55 -5.69 0.08 18.30
C TRP A 55 -4.51 -0.27 19.21
N GLY A 56 -3.44 0.52 19.20
CA GLY A 56 -2.22 0.26 19.97
C GLY A 56 -1.42 -0.93 19.43
N VAL A 57 -1.58 -1.30 18.16
CA VAL A 57 -0.84 -2.37 17.51
C VAL A 57 0.16 -1.77 16.54
N GLU A 58 1.44 -2.03 16.76
CA GLU A 58 2.54 -1.59 15.89
C GLU A 58 2.28 -1.97 14.41
N PRO A 59 2.55 -1.08 13.44
CA PRO A 59 2.23 -1.32 12.02
C PRO A 59 2.83 -2.59 11.43
N TRP A 60 4.06 -2.93 11.80
CA TRP A 60 4.71 -4.15 11.32
C TRP A 60 3.99 -5.41 11.81
N VAL A 61 3.43 -5.37 13.04
CA VAL A 61 2.56 -6.43 13.57
C VAL A 61 1.26 -6.47 12.76
N GLY A 62 0.68 -5.30 12.46
CA GLY A 62 -0.48 -5.17 11.56
C GLY A 62 -0.25 -5.84 10.20
N ALA A 63 0.94 -5.66 9.60
CA ALA A 63 1.32 -6.30 8.36
C ALA A 63 1.39 -7.84 8.49
N LEU A 64 1.95 -8.37 9.58
CA LEU A 64 2.00 -9.81 9.84
C LEU A 64 0.61 -10.42 10.13
N ILE A 65 -0.29 -9.65 10.74
CA ILE A 65 -1.70 -10.06 10.90
C ILE A 65 -2.34 -10.25 9.52
N ARG A 66 -2.13 -9.32 8.58
CA ARG A 66 -2.61 -9.46 7.20
C ARG A 66 -1.96 -10.63 6.46
N ALA A 67 -0.66 -10.85 6.67
CA ALA A 67 0.05 -12.01 6.13
C ALA A 67 -0.59 -13.33 6.58
N THR A 68 -1.08 -13.38 7.82
CA THR A 68 -1.76 -14.56 8.38
C THR A 68 -2.98 -14.98 7.56
N ASP A 69 -3.73 -14.03 6.98
CA ASP A 69 -4.88 -14.34 6.12
C ASP A 69 -4.43 -15.09 4.84
N LYS A 70 -3.27 -14.72 4.29
CA LYS A 70 -2.68 -15.38 3.12
C LYS A 70 -2.17 -16.78 3.47
N ILE A 71 -1.57 -16.96 4.65
CA ILE A 71 -1.21 -18.29 5.17
C ILE A 71 -2.46 -19.18 5.33
N ARG A 72 -3.54 -18.65 5.92
CA ARG A 72 -4.80 -19.40 6.09
C ARG A 72 -5.38 -19.83 4.75
N ARG A 73 -5.23 -19.02 3.71
CA ARG A 73 -5.61 -19.41 2.34
C ARG A 73 -4.78 -20.58 1.83
N LEU A 74 -3.46 -20.54 1.99
CA LEU A 74 -2.58 -21.64 1.61
C LEU A 74 -2.91 -22.92 2.38
N GLN A 75 -3.23 -22.82 3.67
CA GLN A 75 -3.70 -23.96 4.48
C GLN A 75 -5.00 -24.54 3.92
N LYS A 76 -5.96 -23.69 3.52
CA LYS A 76 -7.20 -24.15 2.87
C LYS A 76 -6.91 -24.86 1.55
N PHE A 77 -6.03 -24.30 0.72
CA PHE A 77 -5.63 -24.91 -0.53
C PHE A 77 -4.97 -26.28 -0.31
N ALA A 78 -4.03 -26.39 0.64
CA ALA A 78 -3.37 -27.64 0.97
C ALA A 78 -4.36 -28.74 1.41
N ARG A 79 -5.48 -28.37 2.04
CA ARG A 79 -6.53 -29.30 2.49
C ARG A 79 -7.51 -29.70 1.38
N VAL A 80 -7.93 -28.75 0.54
CA VAL A 80 -9.07 -28.91 -0.38
C VAL A 80 -8.65 -29.00 -1.85
N GLY A 81 -7.41 -28.62 -2.17
CA GLY A 81 -6.85 -28.65 -3.53
C GLY A 81 -7.37 -27.57 -4.48
N LYS A 82 -8.25 -26.66 -4.02
CA LYS A 82 -8.83 -25.59 -4.84
C LYS A 82 -9.09 -24.30 -4.07
N LEU A 83 -8.97 -23.18 -4.77
CA LEU A 83 -9.37 -21.85 -4.34
C LEU A 83 -10.45 -21.32 -5.29
N ALA A 84 -11.42 -20.57 -4.77
CA ALA A 84 -12.57 -20.12 -5.56
C ALA A 84 -12.28 -18.87 -6.41
N ASN A 85 -11.46 -17.95 -5.89
CA ASN A 85 -11.43 -16.56 -6.38
C ASN A 85 -10.03 -16.02 -6.70
N GLU A 86 -8.93 -16.70 -6.32
CA GLU A 86 -7.55 -16.24 -6.56
C GLU A 86 -6.62 -17.45 -6.73
N ALA A 87 -5.50 -17.24 -7.43
CA ALA A 87 -4.48 -18.26 -7.63
C ALA A 87 -3.66 -18.49 -6.33
N VAL A 88 -3.08 -19.68 -6.19
CA VAL A 88 -2.27 -20.01 -4.99
C VAL A 88 -0.98 -19.17 -4.97
N GLU A 89 -0.42 -18.88 -6.14
CA GLU A 89 0.77 -18.07 -6.37
C GLU A 89 0.59 -16.64 -5.86
N ASP A 90 -0.62 -16.08 -5.95
CA ASP A 90 -0.89 -14.72 -5.46
C ASP A 90 -0.72 -14.65 -3.95
N SER A 91 -1.10 -15.70 -3.22
CA SER A 91 -0.89 -15.75 -1.76
C SER A 91 0.60 -15.82 -1.40
N PHE A 92 1.42 -16.50 -2.21
CA PHE A 92 2.87 -16.50 -2.01
C PHE A 92 3.49 -15.13 -2.29
N ARG A 93 3.07 -14.45 -3.36
CA ARG A 93 3.52 -13.09 -3.67
C ARG A 93 3.11 -12.10 -2.57
N ASP A 94 1.86 -12.18 -2.12
CA ASP A 94 1.38 -11.35 -1.02
C ASP A 94 2.19 -11.57 0.26
N LEU A 95 2.56 -12.81 0.58
CA LEU A 95 3.40 -13.11 1.74
C LEU A 95 4.79 -12.48 1.62
N ALA A 96 5.41 -12.53 0.45
CA ALA A 96 6.69 -11.87 0.22
C ALA A 96 6.57 -10.34 0.36
N VAL A 97 5.50 -9.75 -0.18
CA VAL A 97 5.22 -8.31 -0.06
C VAL A 97 4.98 -7.92 1.39
N TYR A 98 4.15 -8.67 2.14
CA TYR A 98 3.91 -8.38 3.55
C TYR A 98 5.15 -8.53 4.41
N ALA A 99 6.05 -9.47 4.10
CA ALA A 99 7.32 -9.60 4.79
C ALA A 99 8.20 -8.35 4.60
N ILE A 100 8.29 -7.83 3.36
CA ILE A 100 9.03 -6.60 3.06
C ILE A 100 8.38 -5.39 3.74
N ILE A 101 7.05 -5.25 3.68
CA ILE A 101 6.32 -4.15 4.33
C ILE A 101 6.55 -4.19 5.85
N ALA A 102 6.46 -5.37 6.47
CA ALA A 102 6.69 -5.52 7.89
C ALA A 102 8.13 -5.12 8.28
N LEU A 103 9.13 -5.51 7.48
CA LEU A 103 10.52 -5.11 7.71
C LEU A 103 10.68 -3.59 7.65
N VAL A 104 10.19 -2.94 6.59
CA VAL A 104 10.26 -1.47 6.43
C VAL A 104 9.61 -0.76 7.62
N LEU A 105 8.43 -1.21 8.06
CA LEU A 105 7.72 -0.61 9.19
C LEU A 105 8.37 -0.89 10.54
N TYR A 106 9.14 -1.96 10.66
CA TYR A 106 9.92 -2.28 11.86
C TYR A 106 11.19 -1.43 11.96
N GLU A 107 11.83 -1.14 10.82
CA GLU A 107 13.07 -0.35 10.76
C GLU A 107 12.82 1.16 10.91
N GLU A 108 11.70 1.67 10.40
CA GLU A 108 11.40 3.11 10.37
C GLU A 108 11.54 3.84 11.73
N PRO A 109 11.02 3.33 12.87
CA PRO A 109 11.24 3.96 14.16
C PRO A 109 12.71 3.93 14.62
N GLN A 110 13.46 2.88 14.24
CA GLN A 110 14.88 2.74 14.61
C GLN A 110 15.75 3.71 13.83
N GLU A 111 15.48 3.91 12.54
CA GLU A 111 16.17 4.91 11.72
C GLU A 111 15.99 6.33 12.28
N VAL A 112 14.77 6.67 12.70
CA VAL A 112 14.47 7.98 13.30
C VAL A 112 15.21 8.18 14.61
N GLU A 113 15.31 7.13 15.43
CA GLU A 113 16.04 7.20 16.71
C GLU A 113 17.55 7.31 16.48
N ASN A 114 18.12 6.51 15.59
CA ASN A 114 19.54 6.57 15.24
C ASN A 114 19.94 7.94 14.67
N ALA A 115 19.11 8.52 13.80
CA ALA A 115 19.35 9.83 13.22
C ALA A 115 19.32 10.97 14.26
N LYS A 116 18.56 10.82 15.36
CA LYS A 116 18.58 11.78 16.48
C LYS A 116 19.87 11.66 17.29
N GLN A 117 20.34 10.44 17.54
CA GLN A 117 21.56 10.19 18.31
C GLN A 117 22.83 10.66 17.59
N GLU A 118 22.86 10.61 16.25
CA GLU A 118 23.97 11.14 15.45
C GLU A 118 24.02 12.68 15.35
N ALA A 119 22.92 13.35 15.69
CA ALA A 119 22.79 14.81 15.63
C ALA A 119 23.17 15.53 16.94
N GLU A 120 23.40 14.78 18.03
CA GLU A 120 23.85 15.26 19.34
C GLU A 120 25.38 15.17 19.50
#